data_AF-A0A385TIV3-F1
#
_entry.id   AF-A0A385TIV3-F1
#
_cell.length_a   1.000
_cell.length_b   1.000
_cell.length_c   1.000
_cell.angle_alpha   90.00
_cell.angle_beta   90.00
_cell.angle_gamma   90.00
#
_symmetry.space_group_name_H-M   'P 1'
#
loop_
_entity.id
_entity.type
_entity.pdbx_description
1 polymer ?
#
loop_
_entity_poly.entity_id
_entity_poly.type
_entity_poly.pdbx_seq_one_letter_code
_entity_poly.pdbx_strand_id
1 'polypeptide(L)'
;MFWMLIGVVIILNCRYNYMNPDSDWIRWNKRLPEDYEQDDQDLLKTQIGAAIGGFLGGVLVLIGLATLVQPGSNPMSWGTLFGFAVILIGMGLLARRFPTFGWSRDEGWKVKGDSERSHTYVDLVKFGGLISICLGSAFFVLGLIIFLMV
;
A
#
# COMPACT_ATOMS: atom_id res chain seq x y z
N MET A 1 -8.37 -13.83 13.23
CA MET A 1 -8.39 -14.53 11.92
C MET A 1 -9.23 -13.86 10.84
N PHE A 2 -10.50 -13.52 11.08
CA PHE A 2 -11.37 -12.90 10.06
C PHE A 2 -10.76 -11.67 9.36
N TRP A 3 -10.28 -10.69 10.14
CA TRP A 3 -9.62 -9.48 9.62
C TRP A 3 -8.37 -9.77 8.78
N MET A 4 -7.61 -10.82 9.14
CA MET A 4 -6.44 -11.24 8.40
C MET A 4 -6.81 -11.78 7.02
N LEU A 5 -7.85 -12.61 6.94
CA LEU A 5 -8.32 -13.16 5.67
C LEU A 5 -8.85 -12.07 4.74
N ILE A 6 -9.65 -11.13 5.28
CA ILE A 6 -10.11 -9.96 4.53
C ILE A 6 -8.91 -9.14 4.02
N GLY A 7 -7.94 -8.86 4.90
CA GLY A 7 -6.74 -8.12 4.54
C GLY A 7 -5.96 -8.77 3.40
N VAL A 8 -5.76 -10.10 3.44
CA VAL A 8 -5.10 -10.85 2.36
C VAL A 8 -5.87 -10.75 1.05
N VAL A 9 -7.20 -10.93 1.07
CA VAL A 9 -8.04 -10.82 -0.14
C VAL A 9 -7.94 -9.41 -0.75
N ILE A 10 -7.97 -8.37 0.08
CA ILE A 10 -7.79 -6.98 -0.37
C ILE A 10 -6.41 -6.80 -1.00
N ILE A 11 -5.34 -7.27 -0.36
CA ILE A 11 -3.98 -7.16 -0.92
C ILE A 11 -3.89 -7.85 -2.29
N LEU A 12 -4.46 -9.04 -2.44
CA LEU A 12 -4.44 -9.77 -3.70
C LEU A 12 -5.22 -9.02 -4.80
N ASN A 13 -6.39 -8.49 -4.48
CA ASN A 13 -7.21 -7.72 -5.42
C ASN A 13 -6.51 -6.40 -5.81
N CYS A 14 -5.97 -5.67 -4.82
CA CYS A 14 -5.20 -4.46 -5.04
C CYS A 14 -3.95 -4.72 -5.89
N ARG A 15 -3.22 -5.82 -5.64
CA ARG A 15 -2.09 -6.22 -6.48
C ARG A 15 -2.51 -6.47 -7.92
N TYR A 16 -3.63 -7.18 -8.12
CA TYR A 16 -4.16 -7.42 -9.46
C TYR A 16 -4.51 -6.11 -10.17
N ASN A 17 -5.20 -5.18 -9.48
CA ASN A 17 -5.59 -3.89 -10.04
C ASN A 17 -4.41 -2.95 -10.30
N TYR A 18 -3.34 -3.05 -9.51
CA TYR A 18 -2.12 -2.28 -9.72
C TYR A 18 -1.39 -2.72 -11.00
N MET A 19 -1.32 -4.03 -11.22
CA MET A 19 -0.64 -4.65 -12.36
C MET A 19 -1.44 -4.57 -13.66
N ASN A 20 -2.79 -4.59 -13.57
CA ASN A 20 -3.70 -4.55 -14.72
C ASN A 20 -4.74 -3.40 -14.56
N PRO A 21 -4.29 -2.13 -14.57
CA PRO A 21 -5.15 -0.97 -14.30
C PRO A 21 -6.24 -0.71 -15.36
N ASP A 22 -6.08 -1.29 -16.55
CA ASP A 22 -6.99 -1.21 -17.70
C ASP A 22 -7.92 -2.42 -17.85
N SER A 23 -7.87 -3.37 -16.91
CA SER A 23 -8.67 -4.61 -16.96
C SER A 23 -10.17 -4.33 -17.06
N ASP A 24 -10.89 -5.22 -17.75
CA ASP A 24 -12.35 -5.12 -17.91
C ASP A 24 -13.08 -5.08 -16.57
N TRP A 25 -12.51 -5.70 -15.53
CA TRP A 25 -13.00 -5.60 -14.16
C TRP A 25 -13.01 -4.16 -13.63
N ILE A 26 -11.92 -3.41 -13.85
CA ILE A 26 -11.80 -2.01 -13.43
C ILE A 26 -12.67 -1.11 -14.31
N ARG A 27 -12.71 -1.40 -15.62
CA ARG A 27 -13.59 -0.69 -16.57
C ARG A 27 -15.05 -0.82 -16.17
N TRP A 28 -15.48 -2.04 -15.84
CA TRP A 28 -16.82 -2.35 -15.34
C TRP A 28 -17.12 -1.64 -14.02
N ASN A 29 -16.19 -1.66 -13.05
CA ASN A 29 -16.36 -0.99 -11.76
C ASN A 29 -16.51 0.54 -11.92
N LYS A 30 -15.78 1.13 -12.87
CA LYS A 30 -15.89 2.56 -13.21
C LYS A 30 -17.05 2.88 -14.16
N ARG A 31 -17.78 1.86 -14.64
CA ARG A 31 -18.86 1.97 -15.63
C ARG A 31 -18.45 2.74 -16.89
N LEU A 32 -17.23 2.47 -17.37
CA LEU A 32 -16.71 3.10 -18.57
C LEU A 32 -17.26 2.38 -19.83
N PRO A 33 -17.60 3.12 -20.89
CA PRO A 33 -17.92 2.55 -22.20
C PRO A 33 -16.76 1.72 -22.78
N GLU A 34 -17.06 0.78 -23.68
CA GLU A 34 -16.03 -0.07 -24.30
C GLU A 34 -15.12 0.68 -25.29
N ASP A 35 -15.60 1.80 -25.84
CA ASP A 35 -14.87 2.66 -26.77
C ASP A 35 -14.03 3.75 -26.07
N TYR A 36 -14.03 3.78 -24.74
CA TYR A 36 -13.27 4.76 -23.97
C TYR A 36 -11.81 4.33 -23.80
N GLU A 37 -10.90 5.00 -24.51
CA GLU A 37 -9.46 4.87 -24.28
C GLU A 37 -9.06 5.59 -22.98
N GLN A 38 -8.52 4.83 -22.02
CA GLN A 38 -8.02 5.39 -20.77
C GLN A 38 -6.68 6.09 -21.00
N ASP A 39 -6.63 7.37 -20.64
CA ASP A 39 -5.39 8.14 -20.62
C ASP A 39 -4.47 7.71 -19.47
N ASP A 40 -3.17 8.02 -19.60
CA ASP A 40 -2.13 7.71 -18.62
C ASP A 40 -2.49 8.21 -17.21
N GLN A 41 -3.15 9.38 -17.14
CA GLN A 41 -3.61 9.95 -15.87
C GLN A 41 -4.67 9.09 -15.17
N ASP A 42 -5.54 8.43 -15.92
CA ASP A 42 -6.62 7.61 -15.36
C ASP A 42 -6.12 6.21 -14.96
N LEU A 43 -5.13 5.69 -15.68
CA LEU A 43 -4.37 4.50 -15.27
C LEU A 43 -3.63 4.77 -13.95
N LEU A 44 -2.94 5.91 -13.85
CA LEU A 44 -2.20 6.31 -12.65
C LEU A 44 -3.12 6.45 -11.42
N LYS A 45 -4.30 7.08 -11.56
CA LYS A 45 -5.29 7.17 -10.47
C LYS A 45 -5.69 5.80 -9.95
N THR A 46 -5.85 4.82 -10.85
CA THR A 46 -6.19 3.43 -10.51
C THR A 46 -5.08 2.77 -9.72
N GLN A 47 -3.83 2.93 -10.16
CA GLN A 47 -2.66 2.38 -9.48
C GLN A 47 -2.45 3.01 -8.10
N ILE A 48 -2.66 4.32 -7.97
CA ILE A 48 -2.61 5.02 -6.67
C ILE A 48 -3.70 4.46 -5.74
N GLY A 49 -4.93 4.33 -6.23
CA GLY A 49 -6.03 3.75 -5.45
C GLY A 49 -5.74 2.31 -5.01
N ALA A 50 -5.19 1.49 -5.90
CA ALA A 50 -4.77 0.13 -5.62
C ALA A 50 -3.62 0.09 -4.58
N ALA A 51 -2.66 0.99 -4.65
CA ALA A 51 -1.59 1.10 -3.66
C ALA A 51 -2.13 1.47 -2.27
N ILE A 52 -3.05 2.43 -2.19
CA ILE A 52 -3.72 2.82 -0.94
C ILE A 52 -4.54 1.64 -0.39
N GLY A 53 -5.31 0.96 -1.24
CA GLY A 53 -6.08 -0.21 -0.85
C GLY A 53 -5.20 -1.36 -0.35
N GLY A 54 -4.06 -1.60 -1.02
CA GLY A 54 -3.07 -2.60 -0.61
C GLY A 54 -2.46 -2.27 0.76
N PHE A 55 -2.18 -0.99 1.01
CA PHE A 55 -1.73 -0.52 2.33
C PHE A 55 -2.79 -0.80 3.43
N LEU A 56 -4.05 -0.46 3.18
CA LEU A 56 -5.16 -0.74 4.12
C LEU A 56 -5.37 -2.25 4.33
N GLY A 57 -5.21 -3.05 3.28
CA GLY A 57 -5.21 -4.52 3.38
C GLY A 57 -4.08 -5.02 4.28
N GLY A 58 -2.87 -4.45 4.16
CA GLY A 58 -1.75 -4.71 5.06
C GLY A 58 -2.06 -4.37 6.52
N VAL A 59 -2.75 -3.26 6.76
CA VAL A 59 -3.23 -2.87 8.10
C VAL A 59 -4.18 -3.90 8.69
N LEU A 60 -5.13 -4.39 7.89
CA LEU A 60 -6.08 -5.42 8.32
C LEU A 60 -5.38 -6.76 8.62
N VAL A 61 -4.36 -7.12 7.85
CA VAL A 61 -3.52 -8.31 8.14
C VAL A 61 -2.82 -8.16 9.49
N LEU A 62 -2.21 -7.01 9.75
CA LEU A 62 -1.49 -6.75 11.01
C LEU A 62 -2.43 -6.72 12.22
N ILE A 63 -3.61 -6.12 12.11
CA ILE A 63 -4.67 -6.20 13.13
C ILE A 63 -5.07 -7.66 13.36
N GLY A 64 -5.29 -8.40 12.27
CA GLY A 64 -5.61 -9.83 12.32
C GLY A 64 -4.54 -10.66 13.02
N LEU A 65 -3.26 -10.37 12.78
CA LEU A 65 -2.13 -11.01 13.45
C LEU A 65 -2.06 -10.65 14.93
N ALA A 66 -2.22 -9.37 15.27
CA ALA A 66 -2.22 -8.90 16.66
C ALA A 66 -3.28 -9.62 17.52
N THR A 67 -4.49 -9.78 16.99
CA THR A 67 -5.57 -10.51 17.67
C THR A 67 -5.30 -12.00 17.83
N LEU A 68 -4.41 -12.59 17.03
CA LEU A 68 -3.98 -13.99 17.18
C LEU A 68 -2.91 -14.14 18.26
N VAL A 69 -1.97 -13.20 18.32
CA VAL A 69 -0.89 -13.22 19.32
C VAL A 69 -1.41 -12.91 20.72
N GLN A 70 -2.43 -12.03 20.83
CA GLN A 70 -3.06 -11.66 22.09
C GLN A 70 -4.60 -11.73 21.97
N PRO A 71 -5.20 -12.93 22.06
CA PRO A 71 -6.64 -13.09 21.97
C PRO A 71 -7.37 -12.30 23.07
N GLY A 72 -8.35 -11.47 22.69
CA GLY A 72 -9.13 -10.63 23.62
C GLY A 72 -8.47 -9.29 23.99
N SER A 73 -7.25 -9.02 23.52
CA SER A 73 -6.63 -7.70 23.66
C SER A 73 -7.21 -6.68 22.68
N ASN A 74 -7.12 -5.39 23.04
CA ASN A 74 -7.48 -4.33 22.11
C ASN A 74 -6.54 -4.37 20.89
N PRO A 75 -7.05 -4.33 19.65
CA PRO A 75 -6.25 -4.36 18.43
C PRO A 75 -5.31 -3.15 18.28
N MET A 76 -5.42 -2.17 19.17
CA MET A 76 -4.59 -0.98 19.27
C MET A 76 -3.65 -1.03 20.47
N SER A 77 -3.16 -2.23 20.82
CA SER A 77 -2.15 -2.41 21.87
C SER A 77 -0.81 -1.78 21.47
N TRP A 78 0.02 -1.42 22.47
CA TRP A 78 1.33 -0.82 22.24
C TRP A 78 2.21 -1.65 21.30
N GLY A 79 2.18 -2.98 21.44
CA GLY A 79 2.97 -3.89 20.59
C GLY A 79 2.52 -3.87 19.13
N THR A 80 1.22 -3.75 18.89
CA THR A 80 0.66 -3.63 17.54
C THR A 80 1.09 -2.33 16.88
N LEU A 81 1.06 -1.22 17.62
CA LEU A 81 1.49 0.09 17.13
C LEU A 81 2.99 0.14 16.82
N PHE A 82 3.82 -0.50 17.63
CA PHE A 82 5.25 -0.66 17.30
C PHE A 82 5.47 -1.52 16.05
N GLY A 83 4.70 -2.59 15.88
CA GLY A 83 4.74 -3.39 14.65
C GLY A 83 4.43 -2.53 13.40
N PHE A 84 3.37 -1.72 13.48
CA PHE A 84 3.03 -0.75 12.44
C PHE A 84 4.16 0.25 12.17
N ALA A 85 4.73 0.82 13.22
CA ALA A 85 5.80 1.79 13.12
C ALA A 85 7.03 1.22 12.39
N VAL A 86 7.49 0.03 12.78
CA VAL A 86 8.66 -0.62 12.17
C VAL A 86 8.42 -0.90 10.69
N ILE A 87 7.24 -1.42 10.33
CA ILE A 87 6.90 -1.74 8.94
C ILE A 87 6.83 -0.47 8.09
N LEU A 88 6.16 0.58 8.57
CA LEU A 88 6.03 1.85 7.87
C LEU A 88 7.36 2.58 7.69
N ILE A 89 8.19 2.61 8.73
CA ILE A 89 9.53 3.23 8.67
C ILE A 89 10.42 2.43 7.72
N GLY A 90 10.41 1.09 7.83
CA GLY A 90 11.17 0.20 6.95
C GLY A 90 10.80 0.36 5.48
N MET A 91 9.50 0.34 5.15
CA MET A 91 9.03 0.58 3.79
C MET A 91 9.39 1.98 3.29
N GLY A 92 9.26 3.00 4.14
CA GLY A 92 9.58 4.36 3.75
C GLY A 92 11.08 4.58 3.50
N LEU A 93 11.95 3.95 4.30
CA LEU A 93 13.40 3.92 4.06
C LEU A 93 13.73 3.18 2.76
N LEU A 94 13.10 2.03 2.51
CA LEU A 94 13.28 1.27 1.28
C LEU A 94 12.88 2.09 0.04
N ALA A 95 11.70 2.73 0.08
CA ALA A 95 11.20 3.58 -1.01
C ALA A 95 12.13 4.77 -1.31
N ARG A 96 12.79 5.34 -0.29
CA ARG A 96 13.73 6.44 -0.49
C ARG A 96 15.12 5.99 -0.94
N ARG A 97 15.62 4.86 -0.43
CA ARG A 97 16.97 4.35 -0.73
C ARG A 97 17.01 3.61 -2.06
N PHE A 98 15.95 2.87 -2.38
CA PHE A 98 15.79 2.10 -3.60
C PHE A 98 14.41 2.35 -4.21
N PRO A 99 14.16 3.59 -4.72
CA PRO A 99 12.86 3.95 -5.31
C PRO A 99 12.49 3.12 -6.55
N THR A 100 13.43 2.33 -7.04
CA THR A 100 13.33 1.50 -8.24
C THR A 100 13.08 0.02 -7.93
N PHE A 101 13.03 -0.38 -6.65
CA PHE A 101 13.03 -1.79 -6.23
C PHE A 101 11.72 -2.54 -6.55
N GLY A 102 10.59 -1.84 -6.65
CA GLY A 102 9.30 -2.44 -7.05
C GLY A 102 9.08 -2.52 -8.56
N TRP A 103 9.92 -1.85 -9.34
CA TRP A 103 9.70 -1.55 -10.76
C TRP A 103 9.87 -2.74 -11.70
N SER A 104 10.83 -3.64 -11.43
CA SER A 104 11.12 -4.78 -12.32
C SER A 104 10.03 -5.85 -12.32
N ARG A 105 8.95 -5.65 -11.55
CA ARG A 105 7.77 -6.52 -11.51
C ARG A 105 6.55 -5.92 -12.23
N ASP A 106 6.60 -4.65 -12.62
CA ASP A 106 5.53 -3.92 -13.30
C ASP A 106 5.93 -3.63 -14.74
N GLU A 107 5.74 -4.61 -15.62
CA GLU A 107 5.76 -4.39 -17.08
C GLU A 107 4.38 -4.01 -17.62
N GLY A 108 3.31 -4.13 -16.80
CA GLY A 108 1.91 -3.96 -17.21
C GLY A 108 1.50 -2.54 -17.63
N TRP A 109 2.30 -1.52 -17.30
CA TRP A 109 2.04 -0.12 -17.69
C TRP A 109 2.94 0.37 -18.84
N LYS A 110 3.85 -0.45 -19.37
CA LYS A 110 4.72 -0.07 -20.49
C LYS A 110 3.96 -0.08 -21.82
N VAL A 111 3.36 1.04 -22.20
CA VAL A 111 2.99 1.28 -23.59
C VAL A 111 4.30 1.46 -24.38
N LYS A 112 4.69 0.42 -25.15
CA LYS A 112 5.86 0.36 -26.07
C LYS A 112 7.25 0.11 -25.47
N GLY A 113 7.40 -0.69 -24.42
CA GLY A 113 8.68 -1.36 -24.08
C GLY A 113 9.85 -0.49 -23.57
N ASP A 114 9.92 0.79 -23.97
CA ASP A 114 11.11 1.67 -23.89
C ASP A 114 10.80 3.08 -23.34
N SER A 115 9.79 3.24 -22.49
CA SER A 115 9.63 4.49 -21.75
C SER A 115 10.66 4.59 -20.61
N GLU A 116 11.69 5.42 -20.81
CA GLU A 116 12.61 5.83 -19.74
C GLU A 116 11.83 6.39 -18.55
N ARG A 117 12.33 6.15 -17.32
CA ARG A 117 11.66 6.58 -16.09
C ARG A 117 11.39 8.07 -16.11
N SER A 118 10.12 8.46 -15.95
CA SER A 118 9.83 9.86 -15.64
C SER A 118 10.44 10.19 -14.28
N HIS A 119 11.21 11.29 -14.23
CA HIS A 119 11.75 11.82 -12.97
C HIS A 119 10.63 12.00 -11.92
N THR A 120 9.44 12.37 -12.38
CA THR A 120 8.22 12.51 -11.60
C THR A 120 7.84 11.26 -10.80
N TYR A 121 7.93 10.06 -11.39
CA TYR A 121 7.61 8.81 -10.68
C TYR A 121 8.59 8.55 -9.53
N VAL A 122 9.89 8.72 -9.79
CA VAL A 122 10.92 8.51 -8.76
C VAL A 122 10.74 9.48 -7.59
N ASP A 123 10.34 10.72 -7.88
CA ASP A 123 10.08 11.72 -6.85
C ASP A 123 8.79 11.42 -6.07
N LEU A 124 7.75 10.91 -6.74
CA LEU A 124 6.52 10.41 -6.09
C LEU A 124 6.81 9.26 -5.12
N VAL A 125 7.63 8.28 -5.53
CA VAL A 125 8.00 7.15 -4.65
C VAL A 125 8.80 7.63 -3.44
N LYS A 126 9.76 8.54 -3.63
CA LYS A 126 10.53 9.14 -2.52
C LYS A 126 9.63 9.94 -1.58
N PHE A 127 8.66 10.68 -2.12
CA PHE A 127 7.69 11.45 -1.35
C PHE A 127 6.74 10.54 -0.56
N GLY A 128 6.22 9.49 -1.19
CA GLY A 128 5.46 8.43 -0.50
C GLY A 128 6.29 7.78 0.61
N GLY A 129 7.58 7.56 0.37
CA GLY A 129 8.51 7.08 1.39
C GLY A 129 8.69 8.03 2.57
N LEU A 130 8.76 9.35 2.33
CA LEU A 130 8.76 10.37 3.40
C LEU A 130 7.47 10.29 4.22
N ILE A 131 6.30 10.27 3.57
CA ILE A 131 5.00 10.17 4.25
C ILE A 131 4.95 8.90 5.10
N SER A 132 5.41 7.77 4.57
CA SER A 132 5.46 6.49 5.31
C SER A 132 6.31 6.57 6.57
N ILE A 133 7.48 7.23 6.51
CA ILE A 133 8.34 7.46 7.68
C ILE A 133 7.63 8.35 8.70
N CYS A 134 7.02 9.45 8.26
CA CYS A 134 6.28 10.35 9.16
C CYS A 134 5.13 9.61 9.86
N LEU A 135 4.32 8.85 9.12
CA LEU A 135 3.22 8.09 9.67
C LEU A 135 3.72 6.99 10.64
N GLY A 136 4.78 6.27 10.26
CA GLY A 136 5.39 5.26 11.13
C GLY A 136 5.97 5.86 12.42
N SER A 137 6.56 7.05 12.35
CA SER A 137 7.06 7.76 13.53
C SER A 137 5.93 8.20 14.48
N ALA A 138 4.78 8.62 13.94
CA ALA A 138 3.60 8.95 14.74
C ALA A 138 3.06 7.70 15.47
N PHE A 139 2.99 6.56 14.78
CA PHE A 139 2.60 5.29 15.41
C PHE A 139 3.60 4.82 16.48
N PHE A 140 4.90 5.08 16.28
CA PHE A 140 5.91 4.79 17.29
C PHE A 140 5.67 5.60 18.57
N VAL A 141 5.47 6.91 18.44
CA VAL A 141 5.19 7.79 19.59
C VAL A 141 3.90 7.39 20.31
N LEU A 142 2.83 7.10 19.56
CA LEU A 142 1.56 6.63 20.15
C LEU A 142 1.73 5.29 20.88
N GLY A 143 2.46 4.34 20.28
CA GLY A 143 2.78 3.06 20.92
C GLY A 143 3.56 3.25 22.22
N LEU A 144 4.50 4.20 22.24
CA LEU A 144 5.31 4.54 23.42
C LEU A 144 4.45 5.16 24.52
N ILE A 145 3.55 6.10 24.18
CA ILE A 145 2.63 6.70 25.15
C ILE A 145 1.74 5.63 25.80
N ILE A 146 1.14 4.75 25.00
CA ILE A 146 0.28 3.68 25.52
C ILE A 146 1.08 2.69 26.37
N PHE A 147 2.32 2.36 25.97
CA PHE A 147 3.19 1.51 26.76
C PHE A 147 3.49 2.09 28.14
N LEU A 148 3.72 3.41 28.24
CA LEU A 148 3.99 4.10 29.51
C LEU A 148 2.75 4.24 30.41
N MET A 149 1.54 4.06 29.87
CA MET A 149 0.28 4.15 30.63
C MET A 149 -0.18 2.80 31.18
N VAL A 150 0.47 1.70 30.82
CA VAL A 150 0.20 0.32 31.30
C VAL A 150 1.16 -0.01 32.44
#